data_AF-A0A644YER8-F1
#
_entry.id   AF-A0A644YER8-F1
#
_cell.length_a   1.000
_cell.length_b   1.000
_cell.length_c   1.000
_cell.angle_alpha   90.00
_cell.angle_beta   90.00
_cell.angle_gamma   90.00
#
_symmetry.space_group_name_H-M   'P 1'
#
loop_
_entity.id
_entity.type
_entity.pdbx_description
1 polymer ?
#
loop_
_entity_poly.entity_id
_entity_poly.type
_entity_poly.pdbx_seq_one_letter_code
_entity_poly.pdbx_strand_id
1 'polypeptide(L)'
;MGGSALHARVSPDLPEFFAIATHKETPALWNGVSLYPMDGRTIDVLWGEDPQGVRNLLSEIQRKHTLFVVDCFPGHPLFAELSKPKPGLVNVVVTSPRDDAILQARRLINEIAEPRHLVLNMAKSVADRAEGGMSIVLPYNETWAQSLDPRLADPILELVYSGWKRRKS
;
A
#
# COMPACT_ATOMS: atom_id res chain seq x y z
N MET A 1 -19.01 10.35 -3.35
CA MET A 1 -18.45 9.10 -3.89
C MET A 1 -16.95 9.18 -3.68
N GLY A 2 -16.38 8.35 -2.82
CA GLY A 2 -14.94 8.38 -2.55
C GLY A 2 -14.23 7.66 -3.69
N GLY A 3 -13.63 8.40 -4.63
CA GLY A 3 -12.74 7.82 -5.63
C GLY A 3 -11.47 7.27 -4.97
N SER A 4 -10.67 6.50 -5.72
CA SER A 4 -9.37 6.04 -5.22
C SER A 4 -8.52 7.24 -4.78
N ALA A 5 -7.74 7.09 -3.71
CA ALA A 5 -6.77 8.10 -3.30
C ALA A 5 -5.80 8.46 -4.45
N LEU A 6 -5.53 7.52 -5.37
CA LEU A 6 -4.73 7.76 -6.56
C LEU A 6 -5.38 8.76 -7.53
N HIS A 7 -6.69 8.68 -7.78
CA HIS A 7 -7.38 9.66 -8.62
C HIS A 7 -7.32 11.05 -8.03
N ALA A 8 -7.56 11.17 -6.71
CA ALA A 8 -7.48 12.45 -6.03
C ALA A 8 -6.05 13.03 -6.01
N ARG A 9 -5.02 12.16 -5.97
CA ARG A 9 -3.63 12.60 -5.81
C ARG A 9 -2.92 12.86 -7.14
N VAL A 10 -3.26 12.13 -8.20
CA VAL A 10 -2.53 12.16 -9.48
C VAL A 10 -3.39 12.78 -10.59
N SER A 11 -4.56 12.20 -10.92
CA SER A 11 -5.48 12.75 -11.92
C SER A 11 -6.86 12.09 -11.81
N PRO A 12 -7.97 12.83 -11.99
CA PRO A 12 -9.31 12.22 -12.07
C PRO A 12 -9.48 11.32 -13.31
N ASP A 13 -8.66 11.49 -14.36
CA ASP A 13 -8.79 10.78 -15.64
C ASP A 13 -7.99 9.46 -15.68
N LEU A 14 -7.52 8.95 -14.54
CA LEU A 14 -6.78 7.68 -14.53
C LEU A 14 -7.70 6.51 -14.85
N PRO A 15 -7.28 5.57 -15.73
CA PRO A 15 -7.99 4.33 -16.00
C PRO A 15 -8.27 3.55 -14.72
N GLU A 16 -9.52 3.20 -14.49
CA GLU A 16 -9.93 2.35 -13.36
C GLU A 16 -9.49 0.90 -13.58
N PHE A 17 -9.20 0.19 -12.49
CA PHE A 17 -8.81 -1.22 -12.54
C PHE A 17 -9.81 -2.08 -13.31
N PHE A 18 -11.11 -1.80 -13.19
CA PHE A 18 -12.14 -2.50 -13.95
C PHE A 18 -12.00 -2.34 -15.47
N ALA A 19 -11.71 -1.13 -15.96
CA ALA A 19 -11.52 -0.87 -17.39
C ALA A 19 -10.24 -1.55 -17.90
N ILE A 20 -9.18 -1.55 -17.07
CA ILE A 20 -7.93 -2.25 -17.37
C ILE A 20 -8.16 -3.78 -17.42
N ALA A 21 -8.86 -4.32 -16.43
CA ALA A 21 -9.11 -5.76 -16.30
C ALA A 21 -10.03 -6.31 -17.39
N THR A 22 -10.95 -5.49 -17.89
CA THR A 22 -11.80 -5.83 -19.04
C THR A 22 -11.12 -5.56 -20.38
N HIS A 23 -9.80 -5.29 -20.37
CA HIS A 23 -8.95 -5.03 -21.53
C HIS A 23 -9.44 -3.87 -22.42
N LYS A 24 -10.15 -2.91 -21.84
CA LYS A 24 -10.62 -1.71 -22.56
C LYS A 24 -9.59 -0.59 -22.52
N GLU A 25 -8.71 -0.60 -21.52
CA GLU A 25 -7.72 0.45 -21.28
C GLU A 25 -6.38 -0.11 -20.76
N THR A 26 -5.32 0.69 -20.88
CA THR A 26 -4.00 0.39 -20.32
C THR A 26 -3.75 1.21 -19.06
N PRO A 27 -2.99 0.69 -18.07
CA PRO A 27 -2.65 1.46 -16.88
C PRO A 27 -1.90 2.76 -17.25
N ALA A 28 -2.23 3.84 -16.55
CA ALA A 28 -1.49 5.09 -16.70
C ALA A 28 -0.10 4.98 -16.09
N LEU A 29 0.88 5.68 -16.69
CA LEU A 29 2.24 5.78 -16.18
C LEU A 29 2.44 7.12 -15.46
N TRP A 30 2.95 7.07 -14.24
CA TRP A 30 3.30 8.23 -13.43
C TRP A 30 4.74 8.09 -12.92
N ASN A 31 5.65 8.91 -13.45
CA ASN A 31 7.09 8.86 -13.13
C ASN A 31 7.69 7.44 -13.28
N GLY A 32 7.25 6.69 -14.29
CA GLY A 32 7.69 5.31 -14.53
C GLY A 32 6.97 4.24 -13.69
N VAL A 33 6.00 4.64 -12.86
CA VAL A 33 5.15 3.72 -12.08
C VAL A 33 3.82 3.51 -12.80
N SER A 34 3.47 2.25 -13.07
CA SER A 34 2.15 1.88 -13.58
C SER A 34 1.13 1.97 -12.45
N LEU A 35 0.08 2.77 -12.66
CA LEU A 35 -0.99 2.98 -11.69
C LEU A 35 -2.20 2.11 -12.02
N TYR A 36 -2.76 1.50 -10.98
CA TYR A 36 -3.95 0.66 -11.03
C TYR A 36 -4.95 1.10 -9.96
N PRO A 37 -5.56 2.30 -10.10
CA PRO A 37 -6.58 2.78 -9.18
C PRO A 37 -7.75 1.81 -9.12
N MET A 38 -8.30 1.60 -7.92
CA MET A 38 -9.37 0.63 -7.70
C MET A 38 -10.42 1.20 -6.75
N ASP A 39 -11.67 1.32 -7.21
CA ASP A 39 -12.85 1.53 -6.34
C ASP A 39 -13.35 0.18 -5.81
N GLY A 40 -13.57 0.10 -4.50
CA GLY A 40 -14.04 -1.10 -3.79
C GLY A 40 -15.30 -1.72 -4.41
N ARG A 41 -16.25 -0.90 -4.87
CA ARG A 41 -17.49 -1.41 -5.48
C ARG A 41 -17.26 -2.08 -6.83
N THR A 42 -16.33 -1.55 -7.63
CA THR A 42 -16.04 -2.11 -8.96
C THR A 42 -15.28 -3.43 -8.86
N ILE A 43 -14.39 -3.55 -7.86
CA ILE A 43 -13.69 -4.80 -7.62
C ILE A 43 -14.60 -5.84 -6.96
N ASP A 44 -15.58 -5.46 -6.14
CA ASP A 44 -16.59 -6.40 -5.62
C ASP A 44 -17.32 -7.11 -6.77
N VAL A 45 -17.76 -6.36 -7.79
CA VAL A 45 -18.41 -6.92 -8.98
C VAL A 45 -17.45 -7.82 -9.75
N LEU A 46 -16.26 -7.32 -10.08
CA LEU A 46 -15.29 -8.06 -10.88
C LEU A 46 -14.83 -9.35 -10.17
N TRP A 47 -14.65 -9.30 -8.85
CA TRP A 47 -14.27 -10.45 -8.04
C TRP A 47 -15.40 -11.46 -7.88
N GLY A 48 -16.66 -11.02 -7.89
CA GLY A 48 -17.83 -11.90 -7.90
C GLY A 48 -18.06 -12.58 -9.25
N GLU A 49 -17.81 -11.89 -10.36
CA GLU A 49 -18.04 -12.39 -11.71
C GLU A 49 -16.88 -13.23 -12.26
N ASP A 50 -15.64 -12.75 -12.14
CA ASP A 50 -14.44 -13.42 -12.68
C ASP A 50 -13.23 -13.31 -11.73
N PRO A 51 -13.24 -14.01 -10.58
CA PRO A 51 -12.11 -14.00 -9.67
C PRO A 51 -10.83 -14.61 -10.28
N GLN A 52 -10.94 -15.51 -11.27
CA GLN A 52 -9.75 -16.08 -11.91
C GLN A 52 -9.09 -15.08 -12.88
N GLY A 53 -9.87 -14.32 -13.64
CA GLY A 53 -9.36 -13.22 -14.47
C GLY A 53 -8.62 -12.18 -13.63
N VAL A 54 -9.16 -11.81 -12.46
CA VAL A 54 -8.46 -10.91 -11.53
C VAL A 54 -7.13 -11.50 -11.05
N ARG A 55 -7.08 -12.77 -10.67
CA ARG A 55 -5.82 -13.43 -10.27
C ARG A 55 -4.80 -13.48 -11.40
N ASN A 56 -5.25 -13.75 -12.63
CA ASN A 56 -4.39 -13.78 -13.80
C ASN A 56 -3.78 -12.39 -14.07
N LEU A 57 -4.60 -11.34 -13.98
CA LEU A 57 -4.15 -9.96 -14.13
C LEU A 57 -3.14 -9.56 -13.04
N LEU A 58 -3.43 -9.85 -11.77
CA LEU A 58 -2.48 -9.57 -10.67
C LEU A 58 -1.14 -10.28 -10.89
N SER A 59 -1.18 -11.53 -11.37
CA SER A 59 0.03 -12.31 -11.70
C SER A 59 0.79 -11.69 -12.88
N GLU A 60 0.07 -11.20 -13.88
CA GLU A 60 0.67 -10.51 -15.03
C GLU A 60 1.35 -9.20 -14.62
N ILE A 61 0.70 -8.40 -13.77
CA ILE A 61 1.27 -7.16 -13.23
C ILE A 61 2.57 -7.48 -12.47
N GLN A 62 2.55 -8.47 -11.58
CA GLN A 62 3.72 -8.89 -10.80
C GLN A 62 4.87 -9.38 -11.70
N ARG A 63 4.57 -10.06 -12.81
CA ARG A 63 5.60 -10.51 -13.76
C ARG A 63 6.23 -9.36 -14.55
N LYS A 64 5.45 -8.31 -14.84
CA LYS A 64 5.89 -7.16 -15.65
C LYS A 64 6.68 -6.11 -14.86
N HIS A 65 6.61 -6.13 -13.53
CA HIS A 65 7.16 -5.06 -12.68
C HIS A 65 8.15 -5.61 -11.65
N THR A 66 9.19 -4.83 -11.36
CA THR A 66 10.18 -5.18 -10.33
C THR A 66 9.61 -5.08 -8.91
N LEU A 67 8.67 -4.17 -8.69
CA LEU A 67 8.02 -3.94 -7.41
C LEU A 67 6.51 -3.81 -7.63
N PHE A 68 5.74 -4.51 -6.79
CA PHE A 68 4.28 -4.44 -6.78
C PHE A 68 3.82 -4.01 -5.39
N VAL A 69 3.28 -2.80 -5.28
CA VAL A 69 2.77 -2.22 -4.04
C VAL A 69 1.26 -2.16 -4.12
N VAL A 70 0.58 -2.58 -3.05
CA VAL A 70 -0.86 -2.44 -2.93
C VAL A 70 -1.19 -1.67 -1.66
N ASP A 71 -1.95 -0.59 -1.81
CA ASP A 71 -2.63 0.08 -0.71
C ASP A 71 -4.01 -0.55 -0.54
N CYS A 72 -4.24 -1.20 0.60
CA CYS A 72 -5.39 -2.07 0.81
C CYS A 72 -5.78 -2.09 2.29
N PHE A 73 -7.09 -2.04 2.57
CA PHE A 73 -7.62 -2.21 3.91
C PHE A 73 -8.13 -3.65 4.12
N PRO A 74 -8.21 -4.15 5.38
CA PRO A 74 -8.52 -5.56 5.65
C PRO A 74 -9.87 -6.07 5.13
N GLY A 75 -10.86 -5.17 4.99
CA GLY A 75 -12.18 -5.51 4.46
C GLY A 75 -12.27 -5.54 2.93
N HIS A 76 -11.18 -5.25 2.22
CA HIS A 76 -11.17 -5.24 0.76
C HIS A 76 -11.21 -6.68 0.20
N PRO A 77 -11.94 -6.98 -0.89
CA PRO A 77 -12.10 -8.34 -1.41
C PRO A 77 -10.79 -9.06 -1.74
N LEU A 78 -9.81 -8.30 -2.23
CA LEU A 78 -8.49 -8.83 -2.58
C LEU A 78 -7.55 -9.00 -1.38
N PHE A 79 -7.90 -8.50 -0.19
CA PHE A 79 -6.98 -8.49 0.94
C PHE A 79 -6.46 -9.89 1.28
N ALA A 80 -7.37 -10.86 1.38
CA ALA A 80 -7.01 -12.25 1.68
C ALA A 80 -6.20 -12.93 0.57
N GLU A 81 -6.34 -12.50 -0.69
CA GLU A 81 -5.52 -13.04 -1.79
C GLU A 81 -4.12 -12.42 -1.78
N LEU A 82 -4.04 -11.12 -1.51
CA LEU A 82 -2.80 -10.33 -1.54
C LEU A 82 -1.91 -10.57 -0.31
N SER A 83 -2.49 -10.89 0.83
CA SER A 83 -1.76 -11.15 2.09
C SER A 83 -1.29 -12.60 2.25
N LYS A 84 -1.61 -13.50 1.31
CA LYS A 84 -1.15 -14.89 1.32
C LYS A 84 0.39 -14.95 1.31
N PRO A 85 1.01 -15.73 2.20
CA PRO A 85 2.46 -15.89 2.23
C PRO A 85 3.01 -16.31 0.86
N LYS A 86 3.99 -15.55 0.36
CA LYS A 86 4.75 -15.89 -0.85
C LYS A 86 6.14 -15.25 -0.81
N PRO A 87 7.13 -15.79 -1.54
CA PRO A 87 8.46 -15.21 -1.61
C PRO A 87 8.42 -13.74 -2.04
N GLY A 88 9.15 -12.88 -1.31
CA GLY A 88 9.24 -11.44 -1.60
C GLY A 88 8.04 -10.60 -1.17
N LEU A 89 6.99 -11.19 -0.58
CA LEU A 89 5.93 -10.42 0.07
C LEU A 89 6.44 -9.82 1.38
N VAL A 90 6.18 -8.53 1.60
CA VAL A 90 6.35 -7.87 2.89
C VAL A 90 5.06 -7.13 3.22
N ASN A 91 4.50 -7.41 4.39
CA ASN A 91 3.30 -6.75 4.87
C ASN A 91 3.66 -5.53 5.73
N VAL A 92 3.09 -4.37 5.42
CA VAL A 92 3.30 -3.14 6.18
C VAL A 92 1.96 -2.64 6.69
N VAL A 93 1.78 -2.68 8.02
CA VAL A 93 0.59 -2.12 8.68
C VAL A 93 0.92 -0.71 9.13
N VAL A 94 0.28 0.29 8.53
CA VAL A 94 0.49 1.70 8.85
C VAL A 94 -0.58 2.19 9.81
N THR A 95 -0.18 2.86 10.88
CA THR A 95 -1.09 3.45 11.86
C THR A 95 -0.72 4.91 12.18
N SER A 96 -1.63 5.62 12.83
CA SER A 96 -1.39 6.96 13.38
C SER A 96 -1.25 6.88 14.90
N PRO A 97 -0.80 7.94 15.60
CA PRO A 97 -0.59 7.89 17.05
C PRO A 97 -1.89 7.87 17.88
N ARG A 98 -3.06 7.82 17.25
CA ARG A 98 -4.32 7.70 18.00
C ARG A 98 -4.43 6.31 18.60
N ASP A 99 -4.83 6.23 19.87
CA ASP A 99 -4.93 4.97 20.61
C ASP A 99 -5.80 3.91 19.91
N ASP A 100 -6.93 4.33 19.32
CA ASP A 100 -7.83 3.45 18.59
C ASP A 100 -7.17 2.87 17.33
N ALA A 101 -6.42 3.69 16.59
CA ALA A 101 -5.69 3.27 15.40
C ALA A 101 -4.54 2.31 15.76
N ILE A 102 -3.82 2.58 16.85
CA ILE A 102 -2.76 1.68 17.35
C ILE A 102 -3.38 0.33 17.75
N LEU A 103 -4.48 0.34 18.49
CA LEU A 103 -5.16 -0.88 18.92
C LEU A 103 -5.61 -1.74 17.73
N GLN A 104 -6.22 -1.15 16.70
CA GLN A 104 -6.64 -1.90 15.51
C GLN A 104 -5.45 -2.40 14.69
N ALA A 105 -4.39 -1.60 14.55
CA ALA A 105 -3.19 -2.01 13.84
C ALA A 105 -2.47 -3.17 14.54
N ARG A 106 -2.46 -3.19 15.87
CA ARG A 106 -1.94 -4.32 16.68
C ARG A 106 -2.78 -5.58 16.54
N ARG A 107 -4.10 -5.47 16.36
CA ARG A 107 -4.95 -6.64 16.06
C ARG A 107 -4.64 -7.18 14.68
N LEU A 108 -4.64 -6.29 13.68
CA LEU A 108 -4.38 -6.67 12.29
C LEU A 108 -3.00 -7.29 12.11
N ILE A 109 -1.95 -6.74 12.72
CA ILE A 109 -0.62 -7.31 12.57
C ILE A 109 -0.56 -8.74 13.10
N ASN A 110 -1.31 -9.08 14.16
CA ASN A 110 -1.34 -10.45 14.69
C ASN A 110 -2.05 -11.45 13.75
N GLU A 111 -2.92 -10.97 12.86
CA GLU A 111 -3.68 -11.78 11.90
C GLU A 111 -2.95 -11.99 10.57
N ILE A 112 -2.02 -11.10 10.21
CA ILE A 112 -1.25 -11.18 8.96
C ILE A 112 -0.01 -12.05 9.15
N ALA A 113 0.37 -12.83 8.15
CA ALA A 113 1.57 -13.65 8.19
C ALA A 113 2.89 -12.86 8.07
N GLU A 114 3.97 -13.41 8.62
CA GLU A 114 5.33 -12.89 8.44
C GLU A 114 5.81 -13.00 6.97
N PRO A 115 6.68 -12.09 6.49
CA PRO A 115 7.24 -10.95 7.21
C PRO A 115 6.25 -9.77 7.30
N ARG A 116 6.08 -9.21 8.51
CA ARG A 116 5.15 -8.09 8.77
C ARG A 116 5.78 -7.01 9.66
N HIS A 117 5.44 -5.76 9.37
CA HIS A 117 5.99 -4.60 10.07
C HIS A 117 4.89 -3.63 10.48
N LEU A 118 4.98 -3.13 11.70
CA LEU A 118 4.10 -2.07 12.21
C LEU A 118 4.79 -0.72 12.03
N VAL A 119 4.15 0.21 11.35
CA VAL A 119 4.68 1.54 11.07
C VAL A 119 3.79 2.58 11.74
N LEU A 120 4.36 3.35 12.66
CA LEU A 120 3.72 4.51 13.24
C LEU A 120 4.02 5.72 12.35
N ASN A 121 3.01 6.21 11.65
CA ASN A 121 3.09 7.43 10.86
C ASN A 121 2.56 8.63 11.66
N MET A 122 2.99 9.84 11.30
CA MET A 122 2.53 11.09 11.90
C MET A 122 2.82 11.25 13.39
N ALA A 123 3.93 10.70 13.89
CA ALA A 123 4.35 10.89 15.29
C ALA A 123 4.70 12.36 15.58
N LYS A 124 3.98 12.99 16.52
CA LYS A 124 4.15 14.40 16.91
C LYS A 124 4.94 14.54 18.20
N SER A 125 4.66 13.69 19.19
CA SER A 125 5.19 13.81 20.55
C SER A 125 6.36 12.86 20.83
N VAL A 126 7.08 13.09 21.93
CA VAL A 126 8.09 12.13 22.44
C VAL A 126 7.41 10.83 22.90
N ALA A 127 6.19 10.92 23.43
CA ALA A 127 5.42 9.74 23.84
C ALA A 127 5.09 8.86 22.63
N ASP A 128 4.66 9.46 21.50
CA ASP A 128 4.38 8.73 20.26
C ASP A 128 5.63 7.97 19.79
N ARG A 129 6.82 8.59 19.92
CA ARG A 129 8.09 7.97 19.52
C ARG A 129 8.56 6.87 20.47
N ALA A 130 8.07 6.87 21.71
CA ALA A 130 8.34 5.83 22.70
C ALA A 130 7.38 4.64 22.58
N GLU A 131 6.39 4.70 21.67
CA GLU A 131 5.44 3.62 21.44
C GLU A 131 6.15 2.33 21.03
N GLY A 132 5.99 1.28 21.84
CA GLY A 132 6.75 0.04 21.69
C GLY A 132 6.27 -0.84 20.54
N GLY A 133 7.15 -1.69 19.99
CA GLY A 133 6.79 -2.67 18.97
C GLY A 133 6.54 -2.10 17.57
N MET A 134 6.93 -0.85 17.33
CA MET A 134 6.96 -0.25 15.99
C MET A 134 8.27 -0.64 15.28
N SER A 135 8.18 -1.08 14.03
CA SER A 135 9.35 -1.30 13.18
C SER A 135 9.92 0.01 12.66
N ILE A 136 9.05 0.99 12.35
CA ILE A 136 9.42 2.36 11.95
C ILE A 136 8.50 3.35 12.65
N VAL A 137 9.07 4.48 13.07
CA VAL A 137 8.33 5.66 13.50
C VAL A 137 8.67 6.82 12.57
N LEU A 138 7.67 7.32 11.84
CA LEU A 138 7.77 8.46 10.94
C LEU A 138 7.22 9.72 11.62
N PRO A 139 8.00 10.82 11.69
CA PRO A 139 7.54 12.06 12.30
C PRO A 139 6.41 12.70 11.50
N TYR A 140 5.62 13.52 12.17
CA TYR A 140 4.65 14.39 11.52
C TYR A 140 5.36 15.45 10.66
N ASN A 141 4.93 15.56 9.41
CA ASN A 141 5.33 16.65 8.53
C ASN A 141 4.21 16.94 7.51
N GLU A 142 3.67 18.16 7.58
CA GLU A 142 2.56 18.62 6.73
C GLU A 142 2.94 18.72 5.25
N THR A 143 4.23 18.92 4.95
CA THR A 143 4.71 19.14 3.58
C THR A 143 4.97 17.84 2.83
N TRP A 144 5.13 16.71 3.52
CA TRP A 144 5.41 15.41 2.91
C TRP A 144 4.32 14.92 1.97
N ALA A 145 3.06 15.24 2.30
CA ALA A 145 1.95 14.94 1.42
C ALA A 145 2.06 15.69 0.10
N GLN A 146 2.78 16.82 0.03
CA GLN A 146 2.88 17.70 -1.14
C GLN A 146 4.19 17.53 -1.90
N SER A 147 5.30 17.29 -1.20
CA SER A 147 6.66 17.38 -1.78
C SER A 147 7.11 16.14 -2.55
N LEU A 148 6.39 15.01 -2.45
CA LEU A 148 6.78 13.72 -3.06
C LEU A 148 8.25 13.36 -2.79
N ASP A 149 8.74 13.69 -1.59
CA ASP A 149 10.14 13.49 -1.24
C ASP A 149 10.47 11.98 -1.20
N PRO A 150 11.31 11.47 -2.11
CA PRO A 150 11.59 10.04 -2.19
C PRO A 150 12.32 9.50 -0.96
N ARG A 151 12.93 10.38 -0.13
CA ARG A 151 13.62 9.99 1.12
C ARG A 151 12.65 9.42 2.15
N LEU A 152 11.35 9.67 2.02
CA LEU A 152 10.34 9.10 2.92
C LEU A 152 10.19 7.60 2.77
N ALA A 153 10.58 7.05 1.63
CA ALA A 153 10.58 5.62 1.41
C ALA A 153 11.79 4.92 2.06
N ASP A 154 12.89 5.64 2.34
CA ASP A 154 14.15 5.02 2.82
C ASP A 154 13.96 4.12 4.06
N PRO A 155 13.25 4.55 5.13
CA PRO A 155 13.04 3.67 6.28
C PRO A 155 12.30 2.37 5.93
N ILE A 156 11.33 2.44 5.03
CA ILE A 156 10.57 1.26 4.58
C ILE A 156 11.45 0.36 3.71
N LEU A 157 12.23 0.95 2.81
CA LEU A 157 13.13 0.21 1.92
C LEU A 157 14.25 -0.50 2.69
N GLU A 158 14.74 0.07 3.79
CA GLU A 158 15.70 -0.58 4.69
C GLU A 158 15.14 -1.81 5.42
N LEU A 159 13.84 -1.80 5.74
CA LEU A 159 13.19 -3.00 6.30
C LEU A 159 13.08 -4.11 5.26
N VAL A 160 12.75 -3.75 4.02
CA VAL A 160 12.44 -4.71 2.95
C VAL A 160 13.70 -5.26 2.28
N TYR A 161 14.71 -4.43 2.07
CA TYR A 161 15.91 -4.76 1.31
C TYR A 161 17.17 -4.68 2.16
N SER A 162 17.73 -5.85 2.48
CA SER A 162 19.01 -5.93 3.19
C SER A 162 20.10 -5.21 2.40
N GLY A 163 20.75 -4.24 3.05
CA GLY A 163 21.82 -3.45 2.43
C GLY A 163 21.34 -2.22 1.65
N TRP A 164 20.06 -1.83 1.74
CA TRP A 164 19.62 -0.51 1.25
C TRP A 164 20.47 0.59 1.91
N LYS A 165 21.07 1.46 1.09
CA LYS A 165 21.88 2.59 1.57
C LYS A 165 21.04 3.84 1.44
N ARG A 166 20.68 4.47 2.57
CA ARG A 166 20.02 5.79 2.54
C ARG A 166 20.81 6.75 1.68
N ARG A 167 20.09 7.57 0.92
CA ARG A 167 20.74 8.69 0.23
C ARG A 167 21.27 9.64 1.30
N LYS A 168 22.59 9.83 1.34
CA LYS A 168 23.21 10.85 2.19
C LYS A 168 22.75 12.22 1.71
N SER A 169 22.32 13.05 2.66
CA SER A 169 21.93 14.45 2.46
C SER A 169 23.08 15.29 1.94
#